data_AF-A0A2T4TAJ6-F1
#
_entry.id   AF-A0A2T4TAJ6-F1
#
_cell.length_a   1.000
_cell.length_b   1.000
_cell.length_c   1.000
_cell.angle_alpha   90.00
_cell.angle_beta   90.00
_cell.angle_gamma   90.00
#
_symmetry.space_group_name_H-M   'P 1'
#
loop_
_entity.id
_entity.type
_entity.pdbx_description
1 polymer ?
#
loop_
_entity_poly.entity_id
_entity_poly.type
_entity_poly.pdbx_seq_one_letter_code
_entity_poly.pdbx_strand_id
1 'polypeptide(L)'
;MYKEKDKKKIYEQAKNVIEGDDNILFLDDVVAELPISKPTFYSWWPKGSDKYNELLALINTNRVKVKRYIRLKLRISGKAAELLSLYRMICTEEERRAINQNYIDVKADVDNKIQIGFIDTGVEPVSDESEVDV
;
A
#
# COMPACT_ATOMS: atom_id res chain seq x y z
N MET A 1 -4.39 4.08 33.57
CA MET A 1 -3.35 4.96 32.98
C MET A 1 -2.08 4.14 32.81
N TYR A 2 -1.55 4.05 31.59
CA TYR A 2 -0.34 3.27 31.30
C TYR A 2 0.89 3.93 31.92
N LYS A 3 1.84 3.13 32.44
CA LYS A 3 3.10 3.63 32.99
C LYS A 3 4.15 3.74 31.89
N GLU A 4 5.15 4.60 32.07
CA GLU A 4 6.26 4.75 31.11
C GLU A 4 7.02 3.43 30.86
N LYS A 5 7.03 2.53 31.87
CA LYS A 5 7.56 1.16 31.74
C LYS A 5 6.79 0.31 30.73
N ASP A 6 5.47 0.49 30.64
CA ASP A 6 4.61 -0.25 29.71
C ASP A 6 4.89 0.20 28.28
N LYS A 7 5.05 1.51 28.06
CA LYS A 7 5.44 2.08 26.76
C LYS A 7 6.78 1.51 26.29
N LYS A 8 7.80 1.46 27.15
CA LYS A 8 9.09 0.85 26.80
C LYS A 8 8.97 -0.65 26.48
N LYS A 9 8.20 -1.40 27.26
CA LYS A 9 7.98 -2.83 27.02
C LYS A 9 7.34 -3.10 25.65
N ILE A 10 6.31 -2.34 25.31
CA ILE A 10 5.60 -2.48 24.02
C ILE A 10 6.52 -2.08 22.85
N TYR A 11 7.39 -1.09 23.05
CA TYR A 11 8.39 -0.71 22.05
C TYR A 11 9.36 -1.84 21.72
N GLU A 12 9.91 -2.49 22.74
CA GLU A 12 10.81 -3.63 22.55
C GLU A 12 10.07 -4.83 21.94
N GLN A 13 8.80 -5.05 22.31
CA GLN A 13 7.98 -6.06 21.64
C GLN A 13 7.79 -5.76 20.15
N ALA A 14 7.53 -4.49 19.79
CA ALA A 14 7.40 -4.09 18.39
C ALA A 14 8.69 -4.38 17.59
N LYS A 15 9.86 -4.10 18.16
CA LYS A 15 11.15 -4.44 17.55
C LYS A 15 11.31 -5.95 17.36
N ASN A 16 11.04 -6.73 18.41
CA ASN A 16 11.17 -8.19 18.36
C ASN A 16 10.24 -8.81 17.32
N VAL A 17 9.02 -8.27 17.14
CA VAL A 17 8.09 -8.71 16.08
C VAL A 17 8.70 -8.46 14.70
N ILE A 18 9.24 -7.25 14.45
CA ILE A 18 9.83 -6.90 13.15
C ILE A 18 11.10 -7.73 12.88
N GLU A 19 11.95 -7.92 13.87
CA GLU A 19 13.20 -8.67 13.71
C GLU A 19 12.99 -10.19 13.64
N GLY A 20 11.92 -10.70 14.26
CA GLY A 20 11.58 -12.12 14.27
C GLY A 20 10.95 -12.62 12.97
N ASP A 21 10.28 -11.75 12.21
CA ASP A 21 9.64 -12.12 10.95
C ASP A 21 9.93 -11.11 9.81
N ASP A 22 10.74 -11.55 8.85
CA ASP A 22 11.07 -10.80 7.64
C ASP A 22 9.84 -10.48 6.76
N ASN A 23 8.69 -11.15 6.98
CA ASN A 23 7.43 -10.88 6.28
C ASN A 23 6.60 -9.75 6.89
N ILE A 24 7.04 -9.13 7.99
CA ILE A 24 6.45 -7.89 8.48
C ILE A 24 6.83 -6.76 7.52
N LEU A 25 5.87 -6.39 6.67
CA LEU A 25 6.06 -5.42 5.57
C LEU A 25 5.38 -4.09 5.85
N PHE A 26 4.44 -4.03 6.78
CA PHE A 26 3.70 -2.84 7.13
C PHE A 26 3.72 -2.61 8.64
N LEU A 27 3.60 -1.33 9.03
CA LEU A 27 3.50 -0.99 10.45
C LEU A 27 2.20 -1.51 11.06
N ASP A 28 1.15 -1.61 10.26
CA ASP A 28 -0.14 -2.17 10.69
C ASP A 28 -0.02 -3.65 11.09
N ASP A 29 0.86 -4.42 10.44
CA ASP A 29 1.16 -5.80 10.82
C ASP A 29 1.78 -5.85 12.22
N VAL A 30 2.72 -4.95 12.51
CA VAL A 30 3.34 -4.83 13.83
C VAL A 30 2.30 -4.48 14.88
N VAL A 31 1.43 -3.50 14.60
CA VAL A 31 0.40 -3.04 15.55
C VAL A 31 -0.60 -4.16 15.86
N ALA A 32 -0.93 -5.02 14.89
CA ALA A 32 -1.81 -6.16 15.10
C ALA A 32 -1.24 -7.20 16.08
N GLU A 33 0.09 -7.35 16.13
CA GLU A 33 0.79 -8.25 17.06
C GLU A 33 0.99 -7.66 18.47
N LEU A 34 0.70 -6.38 18.67
CA LEU A 34 0.86 -5.72 19.95
C LEU A 34 -0.45 -5.75 20.77
N PRO A 35 -0.38 -5.89 22.10
CA PRO A 35 -1.56 -5.88 22.98
C PRO A 35 -2.05 -4.44 23.26
N ILE A 36 -2.06 -3.57 22.24
CA ILE A 36 -2.55 -2.19 22.32
C ILE A 36 -3.34 -1.82 21.06
N SER A 37 -4.24 -0.86 21.21
CA SER A 37 -5.01 -0.36 20.06
C SER A 37 -4.13 0.46 19.11
N LYS A 38 -4.50 0.49 17.83
CA LYS A 38 -3.85 1.33 16.81
C LYS A 38 -3.81 2.83 17.23
N PRO A 39 -4.90 3.45 17.71
CA PRO A 39 -4.84 4.81 18.24
C PRO A 39 -3.82 4.98 19.39
N THR A 40 -3.75 4.02 20.31
CA THR A 40 -2.78 4.05 21.42
C THR A 40 -1.35 4.03 20.89
N PHE A 41 -1.06 3.19 19.90
CA PHE A 41 0.27 3.12 19.27
C PHE A 41 0.70 4.46 18.69
N TYR A 42 -0.13 5.08 17.85
CA TYR A 42 0.19 6.36 17.22
C TYR A 42 0.17 7.54 18.20
N SER A 43 -0.58 7.45 19.30
CA SER A 43 -0.51 8.42 20.41
C SER A 43 0.84 8.34 21.14
N TRP A 44 1.37 7.12 21.33
CA TRP A 44 2.65 6.91 22.00
C TRP A 44 3.85 7.23 21.12
N TRP A 45 3.77 6.86 19.85
CA TRP A 45 4.80 7.07 18.83
C TRP A 45 4.18 7.73 17.60
N PRO A 46 3.96 9.06 17.66
CA PRO A 46 3.38 9.77 16.54
C PRO A 46 4.29 9.69 15.32
N LYS A 47 3.67 9.79 14.14
CA LYS A 47 4.35 9.76 12.84
C LYS A 47 5.45 10.84 12.83
N GLY A 48 6.67 10.42 12.46
CA GLY A 48 7.83 11.30 12.39
C GLY A 48 8.64 11.41 13.70
N SER A 49 8.18 10.82 14.81
CA SER A 49 9.02 10.68 16.01
C SER A 49 10.22 9.75 15.76
N ASP A 50 11.30 9.93 16.53
CA ASP A 50 12.52 9.11 16.38
C ASP A 50 12.22 7.60 16.47
N LYS A 51 11.42 7.21 17.47
CA LYS A 51 11.00 5.82 17.67
C LYS A 51 10.15 5.29 16.53
N TYR A 52 9.26 6.11 15.98
CA TYR A 52 8.47 5.73 14.81
C TYR A 52 9.37 5.51 13.60
N ASN A 53 10.33 6.40 13.37
CA ASN A 53 11.27 6.32 12.25
C ASN A 53 12.21 5.11 12.38
N GLU A 54 12.63 4.77 13.60
CA GLU A 54 13.44 3.58 13.88
C GLU A 54 12.68 2.29 13.51
N LEU A 55 11.43 2.13 13.97
CA LEU A 55 10.60 0.98 13.58
C LEU A 55 10.38 0.93 12.06
N LEU A 56 10.15 2.07 11.43
CA LEU A 56 9.99 2.15 9.97
C LEU A 56 11.27 1.75 9.22
N ALA A 57 12.45 2.08 9.75
CA ALA A 57 13.73 1.68 9.18
C ALA A 57 13.93 0.15 9.24
N LEU A 58 13.54 -0.48 10.35
CA LEU A 58 13.55 -1.94 10.48
C LEU A 58 12.61 -2.60 9.46
N ILE A 59 11.37 -2.12 9.33
CA ILE A 59 10.42 -2.60 8.32
C ILE A 59 10.96 -2.42 6.89
N ASN A 60 11.64 -1.30 6.61
CA ASN A 60 12.26 -1.08 5.30
C ASN A 60 13.39 -2.08 5.02
N THR A 61 14.11 -2.52 6.05
CA THR A 61 15.12 -3.58 5.93
C THR A 61 14.45 -4.90 5.52
N ASN A 62 13.36 -5.29 6.18
CA ASN A 62 12.57 -6.47 5.84
C ASN A 62 12.04 -6.41 4.39
N ARG A 63 11.48 -5.26 3.99
CA ARG A 63 11.05 -5.01 2.60
C ARG A 63 12.17 -5.24 1.59
N VAL A 64 13.39 -4.81 1.89
CA VAL A 64 14.54 -5.03 1.00
C VAL A 64 14.87 -6.52 0.91
N LYS A 65 14.88 -7.25 2.03
CA LYS A 65 15.10 -8.70 2.06
C LYS A 65 14.06 -9.45 1.22
N VAL A 66 12.77 -9.17 1.44
CA VAL A 66 11.67 -9.81 0.70
C VAL A 66 11.73 -9.48 -0.80
N LYS A 67 12.01 -8.22 -1.17
CA LYS A 67 12.22 -7.85 -2.59
C LYS A 67 13.40 -8.59 -3.22
N ARG A 68 14.50 -8.78 -2.49
CA ARG A 68 15.65 -9.59 -2.97
C ARG A 68 15.24 -11.05 -3.16
N TYR A 69 14.52 -11.62 -2.21
CA TYR A 69 14.03 -12.99 -2.26
C TYR A 69 13.08 -13.24 -3.44
N ILE A 70 12.08 -12.36 -3.65
CA ILE A 70 11.16 -12.47 -4.79
C ILE A 70 11.92 -12.42 -6.12
N ARG A 71 12.87 -11.48 -6.28
CA ARG A 71 13.68 -11.39 -7.50
C ARG A 71 14.50 -12.65 -7.76
N LEU A 72 15.04 -13.26 -6.70
CA LEU A 72 15.76 -14.53 -6.80
C LEU A 72 14.83 -15.65 -7.29
N LYS A 73 13.62 -15.75 -6.72
CA LYS A 73 12.63 -16.76 -7.11
C LYS A 73 12.19 -16.60 -8.56
N LEU A 74 11.88 -15.38 -9.00
CA LEU A 74 11.50 -15.09 -10.39
C LEU A 74 12.62 -15.43 -11.39
N ARG A 75 13.89 -15.25 -10.97
CA ARG A 75 15.05 -15.58 -11.81
C ARG A 75 15.26 -17.08 -11.95
N ILE A 76 15.01 -17.87 -10.89
CA ILE A 76 15.32 -19.30 -10.84
C ILE A 76 14.17 -20.18 -11.34
N SER A 77 12.92 -19.71 -11.30
CA SER A 77 11.74 -20.55 -11.57
C SER A 77 11.66 -21.11 -13.00
N GLY A 78 12.43 -20.59 -13.95
CA GLY A 78 12.48 -21.05 -15.33
C GLY A 78 11.21 -20.75 -16.15
N LYS A 79 10.19 -20.11 -15.56
CA LYS A 79 8.96 -19.75 -16.27
C LYS A 79 9.14 -18.44 -17.03
N ALA A 80 8.81 -18.44 -18.31
CA ALA A 80 8.91 -17.27 -19.17
C ALA A 80 8.14 -16.05 -18.62
N ALA A 81 6.95 -16.25 -18.05
CA ALA A 81 6.15 -15.18 -17.47
C ALA A 81 6.79 -14.52 -16.24
N GLU A 82 7.46 -15.32 -15.40
CA GLU A 82 8.15 -14.83 -14.20
C GLU A 82 9.43 -14.08 -14.56
N LEU A 83 10.19 -14.59 -15.53
CA LEU A 83 11.37 -13.92 -16.06
C LEU A 83 11.02 -12.60 -16.77
N LEU A 84 9.94 -12.59 -17.56
CA LEU A 84 9.41 -11.38 -18.21
C LEU A 84 8.98 -10.34 -17.17
N SER A 85 8.35 -10.78 -16.08
CA SER A 85 7.96 -9.91 -14.97
C SER A 85 9.18 -9.31 -14.27
N LEU A 86 10.23 -10.11 -14.02
CA LEU A 86 11.49 -9.60 -13.49
C LEU A 86 12.15 -8.59 -14.43
N TYR A 87 12.17 -8.87 -15.74
CA TYR A 87 12.75 -7.97 -16.73
C TYR A 87 11.99 -6.63 -16.77
N ARG A 88 10.65 -6.65 -16.76
CA ARG A 88 9.81 -5.44 -16.65
C ARG A 88 10.08 -4.59 -15.41
N MET A 89 10.59 -5.16 -14.32
CA MET A 89 10.92 -4.43 -13.09
C MET A 89 12.27 -3.70 -13.16
N ILE A 90 13.19 -4.17 -14.00
CA ILE A 90 14.59 -3.66 -14.05
C ILE A 90 14.94 -2.98 -15.37
N CYS A 91 14.11 -3.16 -16.41
CA CYS A 91 14.37 -2.64 -17.74
C CYS A 91 14.28 -1.10 -17.78
N THR A 92 14.97 -0.50 -18.74
CA THR A 92 14.84 0.92 -19.06
C THR A 92 13.50 1.22 -19.72
N GLU A 93 13.16 2.49 -19.88
CA GLU A 93 11.91 2.88 -20.55
C GLU A 93 11.89 2.45 -22.03
N GLU A 94 13.02 2.50 -22.72
CA GLU A 94 13.16 2.08 -24.12
C GLU A 94 12.90 0.58 -24.27
N GLU A 95 13.55 -0.24 -23.43
CA GLU A 95 13.32 -1.68 -23.38
C GLU A 95 11.85 -1.99 -23.04
N ARG A 96 11.27 -1.28 -22.07
CA ARG A 96 9.87 -1.45 -21.67
C ARG A 96 8.90 -1.21 -22.82
N ARG A 97 9.16 -0.22 -23.68
CA ARG A 97 8.37 0.08 -24.89
C ARG A 97 8.51 -1.03 -25.94
N ALA A 98 9.70 -1.56 -26.15
CA ALA A 98 9.93 -2.67 -27.08
C ALA A 98 9.23 -3.96 -26.63
N ILE A 99 9.18 -4.22 -25.32
CA ILE A 99 8.54 -5.41 -24.73
C ILE A 99 7.02 -5.28 -24.67
N ASN A 100 6.51 -4.09 -24.32
CA ASN A 100 5.07 -3.85 -24.24
C ASN A 100 4.54 -3.35 -25.58
N GLN A 101 4.43 -4.28 -26.53
CA GLN A 101 3.78 -4.04 -27.81
C GLN A 101 2.26 -4.06 -27.61
N ASN A 102 1.71 -3.06 -26.93
CA ASN A 102 0.28 -2.81 -26.98
C ASN A 102 -0.02 -2.28 -28.39
N TYR A 103 -0.39 -3.16 -29.32
CA TYR A 103 -0.98 -2.74 -30.58
C TYR A 103 -2.38 -2.20 -30.29
N ILE A 104 -2.48 -0.90 -30.00
CA ILE A 104 -3.76 -0.21 -29.98
C ILE A 104 -4.00 0.20 -31.43
N ASP A 105 -4.86 -0.55 -32.13
CA ASP A 105 -5.41 -0.11 -33.41
C ASP A 105 -6.36 1.06 -33.10
N VAL A 106 -5.81 2.27 -32.98
CA VAL A 106 -6.62 3.50 -32.89
C VAL A 106 -7.16 3.76 -34.29
N LYS A 107 -8.13 2.95 -34.72
CA LYS A 107 -9.11 3.40 -35.70
C LYS A 107 -10.03 4.36 -34.97
N ALA A 108 -9.54 5.58 -34.78
CA ALA A 108 -10.41 6.69 -34.44
C ALA A 108 -11.25 6.96 -35.68
N ASP A 109 -12.41 6.30 -35.75
CA ASP A 109 -13.53 6.86 -36.47
C ASP A 109 -13.97 8.06 -35.63
N VAL A 110 -13.42 9.24 -35.95
CA VAL A 110 -13.66 10.48 -35.21
C VAL A 110 -15.07 10.96 -35.54
N ASP A 111 -16.07 10.26 -35.01
CA ASP A 111 -17.39 10.82 -34.87
C ASP A 111 -17.34 11.74 -33.64
N ASN A 112 -17.32 13.06 -33.88
CA ASN A 112 -17.29 14.12 -32.86
C ASN A 112 -18.59 14.15 -32.02
N LYS A 113 -19.00 13.03 -31.42
CA LYS A 113 -20.22 12.90 -30.63
C LYS A 113 -19.85 12.65 -29.18
N ILE A 114 -20.01 13.69 -28.36
CA ILE A 114 -20.00 13.57 -26.91
C ILE A 114 -21.40 13.10 -26.50
N GLN A 115 -21.52 11.89 -25.96
CA GLN A 115 -22.77 11.40 -25.36
C GLN A 115 -22.71 11.63 -23.85
N ILE A 116 -23.64 12.45 -23.34
CA ILE A 116 -23.85 12.67 -21.90
C ILE A 116 -25.13 11.95 -21.52
N GLY A 117 -25.02 10.95 -20.65
CA GLY A 117 -26.17 10.25 -20.07
C GLY A 117 -26.60 10.91 -18.77
N PHE A 118 -27.80 11.46 -18.73
CA PHE A 118 -28.43 11.89 -17.48
C PHE A 118 -29.14 10.69 -16.86
N ILE A 119 -28.80 10.37 -15.62
CA ILE A 119 -29.57 9.44 -14.79
C ILE A 119 -30.56 10.31 -14.04
N ASP A 120 -31.84 10.19 -14.38
CA ASP A 120 -32.92 10.84 -13.65
C ASP A 120 -33.05 10.14 -12.30
N THR A 121 -32.31 10.61 -11.30
CA THR A 121 -32.58 10.23 -9.92
C THR A 121 -33.90 10.90 -9.57
N GLY A 122 -34.99 10.12 -9.50
CA GLY A 122 -36.35 10.59 -9.19
C GLY A 122 -36.54 11.15 -7.78
N VAL A 123 -35.61 11.98 -7.34
CA VAL A 123 -35.67 12.78 -6.13
C VAL A 123 -36.01 14.19 -6.60
N GLU A 124 -37.28 14.57 -6.44
CA GLU A 124 -37.68 15.96 -6.60
C GLU A 124 -36.89 16.82 -5.59
N PRO A 125 -36.34 17.98 -6.00
CA PRO A 125 -35.70 18.87 -5.05
C PRO A 125 -36.75 19.38 -4.08
N VAL A 126 -36.57 19.09 -2.79
CA VAL A 126 -37.44 19.59 -1.71
C VAL A 126 -37.29 21.11 -1.66
N SER A 127 -38.38 21.83 -1.83
CA SER A 127 -38.39 23.31 -1.90
C SER A 127 -38.40 24.00 -0.54
N ASP A 128 -38.59 23.28 0.56
CA ASP A 128 -38.77 23.86 1.88
C ASP A 128 -37.87 23.21 2.93
N GLU A 129 -36.99 24.01 3.53
CA GLU A 129 -36.02 23.62 4.57
C GLU A 129 -36.66 23.30 5.94
N SER A 130 -37.98 23.21 6.04
CA SER A 130 -38.68 23.04 7.33
C SER A 130 -38.94 21.59 7.76
N GLU A 131 -38.58 20.59 6.95
CA GLU A 131 -38.64 19.17 7.35
C GLU A 131 -37.25 18.54 7.33
N VAL A 132 -36.36 19.08 8.16
CA VAL A 132 -35.18 18.34 8.60
C VAL A 132 -35.38 18.04 10.08
N ASP A 133 -35.95 16.87 10.38
CA ASP A 133 -35.93 16.34 11.75
C ASP A 133 -34.47 16.09 12.14
N VAL A 134 -34.05 16.73 13.23
CA VAL A 134 -32.70 16.63 13.83
C VAL A 134 -32.48 15.25 14.45
#